data_AF-A0A1H1MML3-F1
#
_entry.id   AF-A0A1H1MML3-F1
#
_cell.length_a   1.000
_cell.length_b   1.000
_cell.length_c   1.000
_cell.angle_alpha   90.00
_cell.angle_beta   90.00
_cell.angle_gamma   90.00
#
_symmetry.space_group_name_H-M   'P 1'
#
loop_
_entity.id
_entity.type
_entity.pdbx_description
1 polymer ?
#
loop_
_entity_poly.entity_id
_entity_poly.type
_entity_poly.pdbx_seq_one_letter_code
_entity_poly.pdbx_strand_id
1 'polypeptide(L)'
;MANGQQVSEQNHAAFLAWASVKSDDDFREYVHRAKLKRAEIAAECGFGKSALVQNPAIKSALKELEDGLRKRGILPLDNDTARDAAPPVRDKDAKQRRQDSQRLNALEQENAALRTELAKAKAMLDRYRLLSSFMEETGRLPR
;
A
#
# COMPACT_ATOMS: atom_id res chain seq x y z
N MET A 1 21.37 -3.91 43.59
CA MET A 1 21.28 -3.67 42.12
C MET A 1 20.76 -4.96 41.51
N ALA A 2 19.62 -4.92 40.80
CA ALA A 2 19.10 -6.12 40.15
C ALA A 2 20.05 -6.53 39.01
N ASN A 3 20.33 -7.83 38.86
CA ASN A 3 21.19 -8.32 37.79
C ASN A 3 20.45 -8.20 36.43
N GLY A 4 21.19 -8.10 35.32
CA GLY A 4 20.60 -7.87 33.99
C GLY A 4 19.55 -8.92 33.59
N GLN A 5 19.71 -10.17 34.05
CA GLN A 5 18.72 -11.24 33.85
C GLN A 5 17.42 -10.98 34.62
N GLN A 6 17.49 -10.52 35.87
CA GLN A 6 16.32 -10.22 36.69
C GLN A 6 15.52 -9.05 36.09
N VAL A 7 16.21 -8.03 35.58
CA VAL A 7 15.56 -6.90 34.87
C VAL A 7 14.88 -7.39 33.59
N SER A 8 15.51 -8.32 32.86
CA SER A 8 14.93 -8.94 31.67
C SER A 8 13.63 -9.70 31.98
N GLU A 9 13.63 -10.49 33.05
CA GLU A 9 12.44 -11.24 33.51
C GLU A 9 11.33 -10.31 33.99
N GLN A 10 11.66 -9.26 34.75
CA GLN A 10 10.70 -8.25 35.20
C GLN A 10 10.04 -7.54 34.02
N ASN A 11 10.80 -7.15 33.00
CA ASN A 11 10.25 -6.53 31.80
C ASN A 11 9.34 -7.49 31.02
N HIS A 12 9.68 -8.78 30.98
CA HIS A 12 8.82 -9.78 30.36
C HIS A 12 7.49 -9.96 31.11
N ALA A 13 7.55 -10.06 32.44
CA ALA A 13 6.35 -10.13 33.28
C ALA A 13 5.47 -8.88 33.13
N ALA A 14 6.08 -7.69 33.08
CA ALA A 14 5.36 -6.43 32.86
C ALA A 14 4.65 -6.40 31.50
N PHE A 15 5.31 -6.89 30.43
CA PHE A 15 4.70 -6.99 29.11
C PHE A 15 3.49 -7.94 29.09
N LEU A 16 3.60 -9.11 29.73
CA LEU A 16 2.50 -10.06 29.80
C LEU A 16 1.31 -9.52 30.61
N ALA A 17 1.58 -8.84 31.73
CA ALA A 17 0.55 -8.20 32.53
C ALA A 17 -0.15 -7.07 31.77
N TRP A 18 0.61 -6.27 31.01
CA TRP A 18 0.04 -5.25 30.14
C TRP A 18 -0.85 -5.86 29.06
N ALA A 19 -0.38 -6.92 28.39
CA ALA A 19 -1.12 -7.57 27.31
C ALA A 19 -2.40 -8.26 27.79
N SER A 20 -2.45 -8.76 29.03
CA SER A 20 -3.63 -9.44 29.58
C SER A 20 -4.73 -8.49 30.05
N VAL A 21 -4.39 -7.24 30.37
CA VAL A 21 -5.36 -6.21 30.81
C VAL A 21 -6.11 -5.58 29.62
N LYS A 22 -5.52 -5.59 28.41
CA LYS A 22 -6.09 -4.96 27.22
C LYS A 22 -7.08 -5.88 26.52
N SER A 23 -8.17 -5.28 26.03
CA SER A 23 -9.15 -5.93 25.17
C SER A 23 -8.78 -5.82 23.69
N ASP A 24 -9.47 -6.60 22.86
CA ASP A 24 -9.34 -6.56 21.40
C ASP A 24 -9.56 -5.16 20.81
N ASP A 25 -10.51 -4.41 21.36
CA ASP A 25 -10.81 -3.05 20.91
C ASP A 25 -9.72 -2.06 21.33
N ASP A 26 -9.17 -2.21 22.54
CA ASP A 26 -8.02 -1.40 22.95
C ASP A 26 -6.85 -1.59 21.99
N PHE A 27 -6.57 -2.83 21.59
CA PHE A 27 -5.49 -3.13 20.64
C PHE A 27 -5.66 -2.42 19.29
N ARG A 28 -6.90 -2.07 18.87
CA ARG A 28 -7.13 -1.31 17.62
C ARG A 28 -6.52 0.08 17.67
N GLU A 29 -6.55 0.75 18.82
CA GLU A 29 -5.95 2.08 19.00
C GLU A 29 -4.41 2.05 18.95
N TYR A 30 -3.82 0.90 19.26
CA TYR A 30 -2.39 0.65 19.17
C TYR A 30 -1.94 0.19 17.78
N VAL A 31 -2.84 -0.02 16.82
CA VAL A 31 -2.47 -0.39 15.45
C VAL A 31 -1.89 0.82 14.71
N HIS A 32 -0.66 0.66 14.22
CA HIS A 32 -0.01 1.64 13.35
C HIS A 32 0.80 0.94 12.26
N ARG A 33 0.43 1.17 10.99
CA ARG A 33 1.10 0.58 9.81
C ARG A 33 1.22 -0.97 9.88
N ALA A 34 0.10 -1.65 10.19
CA ALA A 34 -0.01 -3.11 10.32
C ALA A 34 0.81 -3.76 11.47
N LYS A 35 1.33 -2.96 12.40
CA LYS A 35 2.03 -3.41 13.61
C LYS A 35 1.55 -2.66 14.84
N LEU A 36 1.81 -3.19 16.02
CA LEU A 36 1.52 -2.45 17.25
C LEU A 36 2.56 -1.35 17.50
N LYS A 37 2.13 -0.21 18.04
CA LYS A 37 2.98 0.93 18.39
C LYS A 37 3.97 0.60 19.51
N ARG A 38 5.17 0.12 19.12
CA ARG A 38 6.26 -0.26 20.04
C ARG A 38 6.64 0.81 21.07
N ALA A 39 6.54 2.08 20.72
CA ALA A 39 6.88 3.19 21.62
C ALA A 39 5.86 3.33 22.76
N GLU A 40 4.57 3.25 22.45
CA GLU A 40 3.49 3.33 23.46
C GLU A 40 3.50 2.10 24.37
N ILE A 41 3.71 0.89 23.79
CA ILE A 41 3.85 -0.35 24.57
C ILE A 41 4.99 -0.23 25.60
N ALA A 42 6.17 0.24 25.16
CA ALA A 42 7.33 0.36 26.03
C ALA A 42 7.06 1.36 27.17
N ALA A 43 6.43 2.50 26.86
CA ALA A 43 6.07 3.50 27.84
C ALA A 43 5.07 2.96 28.89
N GLU A 44 4.04 2.23 28.46
CA GLU A 44 3.04 1.64 29.37
C GLU A 44 3.58 0.48 30.21
N CYS A 45 4.49 -0.32 29.65
CA CYS A 45 5.13 -1.40 30.40
C CYS A 45 6.25 -0.89 31.33
N GLY A 46 6.60 0.40 31.28
CA GLY A 46 7.60 1.01 32.15
C GLY A 46 9.05 0.66 31.81
N PHE A 47 9.34 0.24 30.56
CA PHE A 47 10.70 -0.08 30.12
C PHE A 47 11.08 0.59 28.80
N GLY A 48 12.38 0.67 28.51
CA GLY A 48 12.87 1.26 27.27
C GLY A 48 12.52 0.41 26.04
N LYS A 49 12.29 1.05 24.88
CA LYS A 49 12.04 0.36 23.59
C LYS A 49 13.10 -0.69 23.24
N SER A 50 14.33 -0.53 23.73
CA SER A 50 15.41 -1.52 23.59
C SER A 50 15.04 -2.88 24.17
N ALA A 51 14.26 -2.97 25.25
CA ALA A 51 13.84 -4.23 25.85
C ALA A 51 12.98 -5.08 24.90
N LEU A 52 12.11 -4.45 24.07
CA LEU A 52 11.33 -5.15 23.04
C LEU A 52 12.22 -5.80 21.96
N VAL A 53 13.44 -5.29 21.77
CA VAL A 53 14.37 -5.73 20.71
C VAL A 53 15.41 -6.70 21.26
N GLN A 54 15.95 -6.41 22.44
CA GLN A 54 17.07 -7.13 23.04
C GLN A 54 16.62 -8.34 23.86
N ASN A 55 15.43 -8.31 24.47
CA ASN A 55 14.93 -9.43 25.25
C ASN A 55 14.20 -10.44 24.34
N PRO A 56 14.77 -11.65 24.12
CA PRO A 56 14.15 -12.64 23.24
C PRO A 56 12.80 -13.15 23.75
N ALA A 57 12.56 -13.15 25.07
CA ALA A 57 11.28 -13.56 25.65
C ALA A 57 10.17 -12.56 25.31
N ILE A 58 10.45 -11.25 25.45
CA ILE A 58 9.48 -10.21 25.07
C ILE A 58 9.23 -10.24 23.56
N LYS A 59 10.28 -10.43 22.76
CA LYS A 59 10.16 -10.49 21.29
C LYS A 59 9.25 -11.63 20.82
N SER A 60 9.37 -12.81 21.43
CA SER A 60 8.51 -13.96 21.13
C SER A 60 7.08 -13.73 21.58
N ALA A 61 6.86 -13.32 22.83
CA ALA A 61 5.52 -12.99 23.36
C ALA A 61 4.80 -11.93 22.51
N LEU A 62 5.53 -10.90 22.08
CA LEU A 62 5.01 -9.83 21.23
C LEU A 62 4.64 -10.31 19.82
N LYS A 63 5.40 -11.25 19.25
CA LYS A 63 5.07 -11.87 17.97
C LYS A 63 3.81 -12.74 18.09
N GLU A 64 3.73 -13.55 19.14
CA GLU A 64 2.56 -14.38 19.42
C GLU A 64 1.30 -13.54 19.62
N LEU A 65 1.40 -12.43 20.35
CA LEU A 65 0.32 -11.47 20.51
C LEU A 65 -0.15 -10.92 19.16
N GLU A 66 0.78 -10.44 18.32
CA GLU A 66 0.44 -9.91 17.00
C GLU A 66 -0.18 -10.98 16.08
N ASP A 67 0.33 -12.21 16.10
CA ASP A 67 -0.22 -13.33 15.35
C ASP A 67 -1.63 -13.68 15.82
N GLY A 68 -1.88 -13.65 17.14
CA GLY A 68 -3.21 -13.80 17.71
C GLY A 68 -4.17 -12.71 17.25
N LEU A 69 -3.74 -11.45 17.28
CA LEU A 69 -4.54 -10.30 16.83
C LEU A 69 -4.83 -10.36 15.32
N ARG A 70 -3.89 -10.88 14.50
CA ARG A 70 -4.12 -11.12 13.07
C ARG A 70 -5.17 -12.20 12.83
N LYS A 71 -5.11 -13.32 13.57
CA LYS A 71 -6.13 -14.39 13.48
C LYS A 71 -7.53 -13.88 13.84
N ARG A 72 -7.62 -12.92 14.76
CA ARG A 72 -8.87 -12.28 15.17
C ARG A 72 -9.30 -11.13 14.25
N GLY A 73 -8.51 -10.79 13.24
CA GLY A 73 -8.82 -9.73 12.26
C GLY A 73 -8.65 -8.30 12.80
N ILE A 74 -8.01 -8.12 13.95
CA ILE A 74 -7.81 -6.81 14.60
C ILE A 74 -6.60 -6.10 13.97
N LEU A 75 -5.54 -6.88 13.71
CA LEU A 75 -4.33 -6.37 13.06
C LEU A 75 -4.35 -6.77 11.57
N PRO A 76 -4.17 -5.83 10.63
CA PRO A 76 -4.01 -6.14 9.21
C PRO A 76 -2.84 -7.11 8.98
N LEU A 77 -2.90 -7.92 7.91
CA LEU A 77 -1.77 -8.77 7.54
C LEU A 77 -0.50 -7.94 7.38
N ASP A 78 0.59 -8.44 7.95
CA ASP A 78 1.87 -7.75 7.90
C ASP A 78 2.37 -7.76 6.46
N ASN A 79 2.39 -6.60 5.80
CA ASN A 79 2.97 -6.47 4.46
C ASN A 79 4.47 -6.81 4.45
N ASP A 80 5.12 -6.94 5.61
CA ASP A 80 6.52 -7.40 5.70
C ASP A 80 6.72 -8.86 5.30
N THR A 81 5.73 -9.77 5.44
CA THR A 81 5.87 -11.13 4.89
C THR A 81 5.81 -11.15 3.37
N ALA A 82 5.37 -10.06 2.73
CA ALA A 82 5.51 -9.84 1.29
C ALA A 82 6.82 -9.10 0.92
N ARG A 83 7.58 -8.57 1.89
CA ARG A 83 8.82 -7.81 1.65
C ARG A 83 10.10 -8.64 1.66
N ASP A 84 10.09 -9.89 2.11
CA ASP A 84 11.25 -10.79 1.92
C ASP A 84 11.48 -11.14 0.43
N ALA A 85 10.63 -10.65 -0.49
CA ALA A 85 10.82 -10.71 -1.93
C ALA A 85 11.07 -9.33 -2.62
N ALA A 86 11.14 -8.20 -1.91
CA ALA A 86 11.32 -6.90 -2.57
C ALA A 86 12.05 -5.84 -1.72
N PRO A 87 13.13 -5.21 -2.24
CA PRO A 87 13.94 -4.25 -1.51
C PRO A 87 13.16 -2.96 -1.14
N PRO A 88 13.61 -2.24 -0.09
CA PRO A 88 12.86 -1.13 0.50
C PRO A 88 12.70 0.03 -0.49
N VAL A 89 11.45 0.30 -0.89
CA VAL A 89 11.11 1.43 -1.77
C VAL A 89 11.15 2.72 -0.96
N ARG A 90 12.35 3.28 -0.86
CA ARG A 90 12.64 4.60 -0.31
C ARG A 90 12.49 5.65 -1.41
N ASP A 91 11.57 6.61 -1.22
CA ASP A 91 11.37 7.90 -1.93
C ASP A 91 11.30 7.93 -3.48
N LYS A 92 11.66 6.84 -4.16
CA LYS A 92 11.49 6.68 -5.60
C LYS A 92 10.01 6.75 -5.97
N ASP A 93 9.11 6.26 -5.14
CA ASP A 93 7.66 6.29 -5.41
C ASP A 93 7.09 7.70 -5.58
N ALA A 94 7.60 8.71 -4.87
CA ALA A 94 7.08 10.07 -5.00
C ALA A 94 7.54 10.74 -6.30
N LYS A 95 8.82 10.54 -6.66
CA LYS A 95 9.38 11.02 -7.94
C LYS A 95 8.81 10.25 -9.13
N GLN A 96 8.66 8.94 -9.00
CA GLN A 96 8.08 8.05 -10.01
C GLN A 96 6.62 8.41 -10.25
N ARG A 97 5.80 8.59 -9.21
CA ARG A 97 4.41 9.04 -9.35
C ARG A 97 4.28 10.38 -10.08
N ARG A 98 5.17 11.34 -9.82
CA ARG A 98 5.19 12.62 -10.55
C ARG A 98 5.54 12.41 -12.03
N GLN A 99 6.56 11.63 -12.33
CA GLN A 99 6.95 11.32 -13.71
C GLN A 99 5.85 10.54 -14.45
N ASP A 100 5.22 9.58 -13.79
CA ASP A 100 4.14 8.78 -14.34
C ASP A 100 2.90 9.65 -14.58
N SER A 101 2.56 10.58 -13.68
CA SER A 101 1.46 11.54 -13.91
C SER A 101 1.73 12.45 -15.11
N GLN A 102 2.98 12.87 -15.32
CA GLN A 102 3.36 13.69 -16.49
C GLN A 102 3.26 12.88 -17.78
N ARG A 103 3.75 11.63 -17.77
CA ARG A 103 3.64 10.71 -18.91
C ARG A 103 2.20 10.38 -19.25
N LEU A 104 1.36 10.13 -18.24
CA LEU A 104 -0.07 9.88 -18.44
C LEU A 104 -0.76 11.07 -19.10
N ASN A 105 -0.51 12.28 -18.61
CA ASN A 105 -1.13 13.48 -19.16
C ASN A 105 -0.67 13.74 -20.62
N ALA A 106 0.61 13.51 -20.93
CA ALA A 106 1.11 13.57 -22.30
C ALA A 106 0.46 12.52 -23.22
N LEU A 107 0.36 11.26 -22.75
CA LEU A 107 -0.29 10.17 -23.50
C LEU A 107 -1.79 10.40 -23.67
N GLU A 108 -2.47 11.00 -22.71
CA GLU A 108 -3.89 11.36 -22.82
C GLU A 108 -4.11 12.44 -23.88
N GLN A 109 -3.23 13.45 -23.92
CA GLN A 109 -3.27 14.50 -24.96
C GLN A 109 -2.99 13.91 -26.35
N GLU A 110 -1.98 13.05 -26.49
CA GLU A 110 -1.69 12.36 -27.75
C GLU A 110 -2.85 11.47 -28.18
N ASN A 111 -3.45 10.71 -27.26
CA ASN A 111 -4.63 9.89 -27.57
C ASN A 111 -5.82 10.74 -28.03
N ALA A 112 -6.07 11.89 -27.40
CA ALA A 112 -7.13 12.81 -27.81
C ALA A 112 -6.88 13.38 -29.22
N ALA A 113 -5.63 13.76 -29.52
CA ALA A 113 -5.22 14.24 -30.83
C ALA A 113 -5.37 13.15 -31.91
N LEU A 114 -4.84 11.95 -31.66
CA LEU A 114 -4.94 10.80 -32.57
C LEU A 114 -6.39 10.40 -32.82
N ARG A 115 -7.24 10.38 -31.79
CA ARG A 115 -8.68 10.11 -31.94
C ARG A 115 -9.36 11.14 -32.83
N THR A 116 -8.97 12.41 -32.73
CA THR A 116 -9.49 13.49 -33.58
C THR A 116 -9.06 13.32 -35.03
N GLU A 117 -7.81 12.98 -35.29
CA GLU A 117 -7.31 12.69 -36.64
C GLU A 117 -8.01 11.47 -37.25
N LEU A 118 -8.18 10.42 -36.47
CA LEU A 118 -8.89 9.22 -36.88
C LEU A 118 -10.35 9.52 -37.24
N ALA A 119 -11.03 10.36 -36.45
CA ALA A 119 -12.38 10.82 -36.76
C ALA A 119 -12.45 11.62 -38.07
N LYS A 120 -11.50 12.52 -38.31
CA LYS A 120 -11.40 13.28 -39.57
C LYS A 120 -11.16 12.36 -40.77
N ALA A 121 -10.23 11.41 -40.64
CA ALA A 121 -9.91 10.45 -41.69
C ALA A 121 -11.13 9.57 -42.04
N LYS A 122 -11.86 9.09 -41.01
CA LYS A 122 -13.10 8.33 -41.21
C LYS A 122 -14.18 9.15 -41.93
N ALA A 123 -14.40 10.40 -41.51
CA ALA A 123 -15.37 11.27 -42.18
C ALA A 123 -15.02 11.52 -43.66
N MET A 124 -13.72 11.60 -43.99
CA MET A 124 -13.26 11.74 -45.37
C MET A 124 -13.51 10.46 -46.18
N LEU A 125 -13.25 9.29 -45.59
CA LEU A 125 -13.56 7.99 -46.21
C LEU A 125 -15.06 7.82 -46.45
N ASP A 126 -15.90 8.19 -45.49
CA ASP A 126 -17.36 8.14 -45.64
C ASP A 126 -17.84 9.05 -46.78
N ARG A 127 -17.24 10.25 -46.91
CA ARG A 127 -17.53 11.15 -48.03
C ARG A 127 -17.14 10.54 -49.37
N TYR A 128 -15.96 9.91 -49.47
CA TYR A 128 -15.54 9.22 -50.69
C TYR A 128 -16.42 8.02 -51.01
N ARG A 129 -16.86 7.28 -49.99
CA ARG A 129 -17.79 6.16 -50.16
C ARG A 129 -19.13 6.62 -50.73
N LEU A 130 -19.68 7.72 -50.21
CA LEU A 130 -20.92 8.32 -50.70
C LEU A 130 -20.77 8.83 -52.15
N LEU A 131 -19.62 9.42 -52.47
CA LEU A 131 -19.30 9.84 -53.83
C LEU A 131 -19.23 8.64 -54.79
N SER A 132 -18.57 7.56 -54.38
CA SER A 132 -18.47 6.31 -55.16
C SER A 132 -19.84 5.69 -55.41
N SER A 133 -20.69 5.58 -54.37
CA SER A 133 -22.04 5.02 -54.53
C SER A 133 -22.88 5.87 -55.48
N PHE A 134 -22.82 7.20 -55.36
CA PHE A 134 -23.53 8.09 -56.28
C PHE A 134 -23.04 7.95 -57.73
N MET A 135 -21.73 7.79 -57.94
CA MET A 135 -21.15 7.55 -59.26
C MET A 135 -21.59 6.20 -59.85
N GLU A 136 -21.64 5.14 -59.03
CA GLU A 136 -22.14 3.83 -59.45
C GLU A 136 -23.63 3.89 -59.83
N GLU A 137 -24.44 4.63 -59.07
CA GLU A 137 -25.89 4.76 -59.32
C GLU A 137 -26.23 5.65 -60.52
N THR A 138 -25.50 6.76 -60.72
CA THR A 138 -25.89 7.80 -61.70
C THR A 138 -24.94 7.93 -62.89
N GLY A 139 -23.75 7.33 -62.81
CA GLY A 139 -22.69 7.45 -63.83
C GLY A 139 -22.13 8.86 -63.99
N ARG A 140 -22.43 9.79 -63.08
CA ARG A 140 -22.04 11.21 -63.15
C ARG A 140 -21.45 11.68 -61.82
N LEU A 141 -20.54 12.65 -61.88
CA LEU A 141 -19.99 13.27 -60.68
C LEU A 141 -21.02 14.24 -60.09
N PRO A 142 -21.36 14.15 -58.79
CA PRO A 142 -22.21 15.14 -58.13
C PRO A 142 -21.47 16.49 -58.10
N ARG A 143 -22.17 17.55 -58.55
CA ARG A 143 -21.65 18.93 -58.63
C ARG A 143 -21.76 19.67 -57.31
#